data_AF-A0A369CMD3-F1
#
_entry.id   AF-A0A369CMD3-F1
#
_cell.length_a   1.000
_cell.length_b   1.000
_cell.length_c   1.000
_cell.angle_alpha   90.00
_cell.angle_beta   90.00
_cell.angle_gamma   90.00
#
_symmetry.space_group_name_H-M   'P 1'
#
loop_
_entity.id
_entity.type
_entity.pdbx_description
1 polymer ?
#
loop_
_entity_poly.entity_id
_entity_poly.type
_entity_poly.pdbx_seq_one_letter_code
_entity_poly.pdbx_strand_id
1 'polypeptide(L)'
;MTLVRLIVAALPQLLLLLAVGGALDLLGGWNHTDGAMGALLGLIILSPVATALLLGLEAVGAFRQRRRGVRPVTFRPGLAALLFAEALVIDGVLLTQMRM
;
A
#
# COMPACT_ATOMS: atom_id res chain seq x y z
N MET A 1 2.30 -13.09 10.52
CA MET A 1 2.30 -11.63 10.73
C MET A 1 3.42 -10.94 9.95
N THR A 2 4.68 -11.39 10.06
CA THR A 2 5.81 -10.77 9.32
C THR A 2 5.67 -10.85 7.80
N LEU A 3 5.26 -12.00 7.26
CA LEU A 3 5.03 -12.16 5.81
C LEU A 3 3.92 -11.23 5.30
N VAL A 4 2.79 -11.17 6.01
CA VAL A 4 1.68 -10.27 5.67
C VAL A 4 2.14 -8.80 5.69
N ARG A 5 2.92 -8.39 6.70
CA ARG A 5 3.47 -7.05 6.77
C ARG A 5 4.39 -6.73 5.59
N LEU A 6 5.23 -7.68 5.19
CA LEU A 6 6.12 -7.51 4.02
C LEU A 6 5.31 -7.37 2.73
N ILE A 7 4.31 -8.22 2.53
CA ILE A 7 3.43 -8.16 1.35
C ILE A 7 2.72 -6.80 1.31
N VAL A 8 2.10 -6.39 2.42
CA VAL A 8 1.37 -5.11 2.50
C VAL A 8 2.30 -3.91 2.31
N ALA A 9 3.52 -3.96 2.86
CA ALA A 9 4.51 -2.90 2.66
C ALA A 9 5.05 -2.84 1.22
N ALA A 10 5.04 -3.95 0.49
CA ALA A 10 5.46 -3.98 -0.91
C ALA A 10 4.40 -3.42 -1.86
N LEU A 11 3.11 -3.42 -1.50
CA LEU A 11 2.04 -2.99 -2.41
C LEU A 11 2.16 -1.52 -2.86
N PRO A 12 2.33 -0.51 -1.97
CA PRO A 12 2.53 0.87 -2.39
C PRO A 12 3.79 1.04 -3.24
N GLN A 13 4.86 0.31 -2.90
CA GLN A 13 6.14 0.35 -3.61
C GLN A 13 6.02 -0.23 -5.03
N LEU A 14 5.30 -1.34 -5.20
CA LEU A 14 5.01 -1.93 -6.52
C LEU A 14 4.18 -0.98 -7.38
N LEU A 15 3.17 -0.35 -6.78
CA LEU A 15 2.34 0.62 -7.46
C LEU A 15 3.14 1.85 -7.92
N LEU A 16 4.02 2.37 -7.06
CA LEU A 16 4.95 3.43 -7.41
C LEU A 16 5.92 3.01 -8.53
N LEU A 17 6.48 1.81 -8.46
CA LEU A 17 7.40 1.29 -9.48
C LEU A 17 6.73 1.15 -10.84
N LEU A 18 5.47 0.68 -10.87
CA LEU A 18 4.70 0.58 -12.10
C LEU A 18 4.36 1.96 -12.66
N ALA A 19 3.98 2.91 -11.80
CA ALA A 19 3.70 4.29 -12.19
C ALA A 19 4.94 4.96 -12.83
N VAL A 20 6.07 4.94 -12.12
CA VAL A 20 7.33 5.55 -12.58
C VAL A 20 7.88 4.81 -13.80
N GLY A 21 7.84 3.48 -13.78
CA GLY A 21 8.28 2.66 -14.91
C GLY A 21 7.45 2.92 -16.16
N GLY A 22 6.13 3.08 -16.02
CA GLY A 22 5.24 3.42 -17.14
C GLY A 22 5.51 4.82 -17.69
N ALA A 23 5.74 5.81 -16.81
CA ALA A 23 6.05 7.18 -17.20
C ALA A 23 7.41 7.34 -17.89
N LEU A 24 8.39 6.51 -17.53
CA LEU A 24 9.73 6.49 -18.11
C LEU A 24 9.87 5.49 -19.28
N ASP A 25 8.77 4.85 -19.69
CA ASP A 25 8.72 3.79 -20.72
C ASP A 25 9.67 2.60 -20.46
N LEU A 26 9.94 2.31 -19.18
CA LEU A 26 10.84 1.24 -18.73
C LEU A 26 10.15 -0.14 -18.68
N LEU A 27 8.85 -0.22 -19.01
CA LEU A 27 8.06 -1.45 -18.93
C LEU A 27 8.03 -2.24 -20.24
N GLY A 28 8.88 -1.89 -21.21
CA GLY A 28 9.02 -2.64 -22.46
C GLY A 28 7.73 -2.73 -23.27
N GLY A 29 6.94 -1.64 -23.30
CA GLY A 29 5.64 -1.59 -23.97
C GLY A 29 4.47 -2.19 -23.19
N TRP A 30 4.70 -2.82 -22.02
CA TRP A 30 3.61 -3.38 -21.21
C TRP A 30 2.62 -2.30 -20.74
N ASN A 31 3.12 -1.10 -20.42
CA ASN A 31 2.33 0.11 -20.10
C ASN A 31 1.28 0.48 -21.17
N HIS A 32 1.39 -0.01 -22.40
CA HIS A 32 0.43 0.24 -23.49
C HIS A 32 -0.65 -0.85 -23.62
N THR A 33 -0.68 -1.83 -22.71
CA THR A 33 -1.63 -2.94 -22.74
C THR A 33 -2.78 -2.76 -21.77
N ASP A 34 -3.95 -3.31 -22.10
CA ASP A 34 -5.10 -3.35 -21.20
C ASP A 34 -4.79 -4.10 -19.88
N GLY A 35 -3.86 -5.06 -19.95
CA GLY A 35 -3.38 -5.80 -18.78
C GLY A 35 -2.64 -4.91 -17.78
N ALA A 36 -1.84 -3.96 -18.25
CA ALA A 36 -1.17 -3.00 -17.37
C ALA A 36 -2.14 -2.03 -16.71
N MET A 37 -3.13 -1.55 -17.46
CA MET A 37 -4.21 -0.71 -16.91
C MET A 37 -4.99 -1.46 -15.82
N GLY A 38 -5.37 -2.71 -16.08
CA GLY A 38 -6.06 -3.55 -15.09
C GLY A 38 -5.23 -3.78 -13.83
N ALA A 39 -3.93 -4.04 -13.97
CA ALA A 39 -3.02 -4.21 -12.84
C ALA A 39 -2.86 -2.93 -12.01
N LEU A 40 -2.72 -1.78 -12.66
CA LEU A 40 -2.65 -0.46 -12.02
C LEU A 40 -3.92 -0.16 -11.22
N LEU A 41 -5.09 -0.29 -11.84
CA LEU A 41 -6.37 -0.07 -11.18
C LEU A 41 -6.59 -1.04 -10.01
N GLY A 42 -6.20 -2.30 -10.19
CA GLY A 42 -6.23 -3.30 -9.12
C GLY A 42 -5.37 -2.90 -7.93
N LEU A 43 -4.15 -2.42 -8.18
CA LEU A 43 -3.23 -1.96 -7.13
C LEU A 43 -3.71 -0.68 -6.46
N ILE A 44 -4.31 0.27 -7.20
CA ILE A 44 -4.89 1.51 -6.65
C ILE A 44 -5.97 1.21 -5.61
N ILE A 45 -6.71 0.11 -5.78
CA ILE A 45 -7.71 -0.30 -4.78
C ILE A 45 -7.07 -1.17 -3.69
N LEU A 46 -6.23 -2.14 -4.08
CA LEU A 46 -5.71 -3.14 -3.18
C LEU A 46 -4.72 -2.55 -2.15
N SER A 47 -3.87 -1.61 -2.57
CA SER A 47 -2.85 -0.98 -1.74
C SER A 47 -3.44 -0.24 -0.51
N PRO A 48 -4.39 0.71 -0.65
CA PRO A 48 -5.00 1.38 0.50
C PRO A 48 -5.85 0.43 1.34
N VAL A 49 -6.56 -0.54 0.75
CA VAL A 49 -7.35 -1.52 1.50
C VAL A 49 -6.46 -2.41 2.37
N ALA A 50 -5.37 -2.93 1.81
CA ALA A 50 -4.47 -3.82 2.52
C ALA A 50 -3.71 -3.11 3.66
N THR A 51 -3.27 -1.88 3.42
CA THR A 51 -2.61 -1.04 4.43
C THR A 51 -3.58 -0.58 5.54
N ALA A 52 -4.84 -0.26 5.21
CA ALA A 52 -5.89 0.02 6.19
C ALA A 52 -6.21 -1.19 7.08
N LEU A 53 -6.31 -2.39 6.50
CA LEU A 53 -6.51 -3.63 7.26
C LEU A 53 -5.35 -3.89 8.21
N LEU A 54 -4.11 -3.71 7.75
CA LEU A 54 -2.93 -3.84 8.61
C LEU A 54 -2.97 -2.85 9.77
N LEU A 55 -3.30 -1.57 9.51
CA LEU A 55 -3.44 -0.55 10.53
C LEU A 55 -4.52 -0.93 11.58
N GLY A 56 -5.67 -1.43 11.14
CA GLY A 56 -6.74 -1.90 12.02
C GLY A 56 -6.31 -3.08 12.90
N LEU A 57 -5.64 -4.08 12.31
CA LEU A 57 -5.12 -5.23 13.05
C LEU A 57 -4.08 -4.81 14.11
N GLU A 58 -3.18 -3.89 13.76
CA GLU A 58 -2.19 -3.38 14.69
C GLU A 58 -2.81 -2.55 15.81
N ALA A 59 -3.82 -1.72 15.51
CA ALA A 59 -4.56 -0.94 16.50
C ALA A 59 -5.31 -1.85 17.49
N VAL A 60 -6.02 -2.87 16.98
CA VAL A 60 -6.74 -3.84 17.82
C VAL A 60 -5.77 -4.66 18.68
N GLY A 61 -4.65 -5.10 18.09
CA GLY A 61 -3.57 -5.78 18.81
C GLY A 61 -3.01 -4.94 19.95
N ALA A 62 -2.75 -3.66 19.70
CA ALA A 62 -2.33 -2.70 20.73
C ALA A 62 -3.28 -2.64 21.90
N PHE A 63 -4.56 -2.47 21.57
CA PHE A 63 -5.60 -2.20 22.53
C PHE A 63 -5.76 -3.39 23.47
N ARG A 64 -5.73 -4.61 22.91
CA ARG A 64 -5.76 -5.86 23.67
C ARG A 64 -4.52 -6.03 24.56
N GLN A 65 -3.32 -5.70 24.07
CA GLN A 65 -2.08 -5.82 24.85
C GLN A 65 -2.00 -4.79 25.98
N ARG A 66 -2.41 -3.54 25.72
CA ARG A 66 -2.55 -2.50 26.77
C ARG A 66 -3.52 -2.92 27.87
N ARG A 67 -4.67 -3.50 27.50
CA ARG A 67 -5.64 -4.04 28.49
C ARG A 67 -5.08 -5.17 29.35
N ARG A 68 -4.08 -5.90 28.86
CA ARG A 68 -3.43 -7.00 29.59
C ARG A 68 -2.18 -6.56 30.36
N GLY A 69 -1.85 -5.26 30.37
CA GLY A 69 -0.65 -4.73 31.05
C GLY A 69 0.67 -5.13 30.38
N VAL A 70 0.63 -5.71 29.18
CA VAL A 70 1.82 -6.16 28.46
C VAL A 70 2.29 -5.03 27.54
N ARG A 71 3.56 -4.63 27.64
CA ARG A 71 4.16 -3.68 26.69
C ARG A 71 4.21 -4.32 25.31
N PRO A 72 3.68 -3.67 24.27
CA PRO A 72 3.55 -4.28 22.96
C PRO A 72 4.92 -4.32 22.27
N VAL A 73 5.49 -5.52 22.10
CA VAL A 73 6.87 -5.77 21.60
C VAL A 73 7.04 -5.43 20.10
N THR A 74 5.95 -5.42 19.34
CA THR A 74 5.96 -5.26 17.87
C THR A 74 5.04 -4.13 17.40
N PHE A 75 4.77 -3.17 18.28
CA PHE A 75 3.88 -2.05 18.01
C PHE A 75 4.47 -1.07 17.01
N ARG A 76 4.08 -1.15 15.74
CA ARG A 76 4.45 -0.17 14.70
C ARG A 76 3.21 0.41 14.01
N PRO A 77 2.20 0.90 14.75
CA PRO A 77 1.05 1.57 14.12
C PRO A 77 1.49 2.74 13.24
N GLY A 78 2.62 3.38 13.56
CA GLY A 78 3.23 4.42 12.74
C GLY A 78 3.68 3.93 11.36
N LEU A 79 4.18 2.70 11.24
CA LEU A 79 4.54 2.12 9.94
C LEU A 79 3.29 1.84 9.11
N ALA A 80 2.27 1.21 9.69
CA ALA A 80 1.03 0.92 8.98
C ALA A 80 0.30 2.22 8.57
N ALA A 81 0.31 3.24 9.43
CA ALA A 81 -0.24 4.56 9.11
C ALA A 81 0.56 5.25 8.00
N LEU A 82 1.89 5.15 8.03
CA LEU A 82 2.75 5.70 6.97
C LEU A 82 2.50 5.02 5.63
N LEU A 83 2.43 3.68 5.60
CA LEU A 83 2.12 2.92 4.38
C LEU A 83 0.72 3.25 3.83
N PHE A 84 -0.26 3.45 4.71
CA PHE A 84 -1.61 3.86 4.30
C PHE A 84 -1.62 5.28 3.72
N ALA A 85 -0.96 6.23 4.38
CA ALA A 85 -0.83 7.58 3.86
C ALA A 85 -0.07 7.61 2.52
N GLU A 86 1.01 6.85 2.40
CA GLU A 86 1.78 6.68 1.16
C GLU A 86 0.88 6.14 0.04
N ALA A 87 0.13 5.05 0.28
CA ALA A 87 -0.80 4.50 -0.70
C ALA A 87 -1.81 5.56 -1.19
N LEU A 88 -2.44 6.29 -0.26
CA LEU A 88 -3.41 7.35 -0.61
C LEU A 88 -2.78 8.49 -1.41
N VAL A 89 -1.55 8.89 -1.09
CA VAL A 89 -0.85 9.96 -1.82
C VAL A 89 -0.54 9.50 -3.24
N ILE A 90 -0.03 8.28 -3.42
CA ILE A 90 0.31 7.78 -4.75
C ILE A 90 -0.96 7.60 -5.59
N ASP A 91 -2.03 7.04 -5.01
CA ASP A 91 -3.33 6.90 -5.69
C ASP A 91 -3.89 8.27 -6.09
N GLY A 92 -3.81 9.27 -5.20
CA GLY A 92 -4.22 10.63 -5.49
C GLY A 92 -3.47 11.23 -6.67
N VAL A 93 -2.14 11.09 -6.71
CA VAL A 93 -1.31 11.54 -7.83
C VAL A 93 -1.70 10.82 -9.12
N LEU A 94 -1.83 9.49 -9.11
CA LEU A 94 -2.20 8.72 -10.29
C LEU A 94 -3.57 9.10 -10.85
N LEU A 95 -4.57 9.25 -9.98
CA LEU A 95 -5.91 9.65 -10.38
C LEU A 95 -5.93 11.06 -10.99
N THR A 96 -5.06 11.97 -10.53
CA THR A 96 -4.93 13.29 -11.17
C THR A 96 -4.30 13.22 -12.55
N GLN A 97 -3.35 12.30 -12.78
CA GLN A 97 -2.74 12.11 -14.10
C GLN A 97 -3.67 11.40 -15.08
N MET A 98 -4.49 10.45 -14.62
CA MET A 98 -5.48 9.77 -15.48
C MET A 98 -6.63 10.65 -15.94
N ARG A 99 -6.87 11.79 -15.28
CA ARG A 99 -7.92 12.76 -15.65
C ARG A 99 -7.48 13.77 -16.71
N MET A 100 -6.18 13.85 -17.01
CA MET A 100 -5.62 14.67 -18.10
C MET A 100 -5.58 13.87 -19.40
#